data_AF-A0A444R5J5-F1
#
_entry.id   AF-A0A444R5J5-F1
#
_cell.length_a   1.000
_cell.length_b   1.000
_cell.length_c   1.000
_cell.angle_alpha   90.00
_cell.angle_beta   90.00
_cell.angle_gamma   90.00
#
_symmetry.space_group_name_H-M   'P 1'
#
loop_
_entity.id
_entity.type
_entity.pdbx_description
1 polymer ?
#
loop_
_entity_poly.entity_id
_entity_poly.type
_entity_poly.pdbx_seq_one_letter_code
_entity_poly.pdbx_strand_id
1 'polypeptide(L)'
;SLPHWAEKLGRLSGDVNLMCKLHHGTCSHPEEAASLALARRHLKQRTDSARHTLALLAKADYVLTDNSGFIFDAIHVDKRLILLDFPGMTELLDGEKSYSTAESADQRIREILPVAHDVAELRYLLSEVFDWGAVQTRLTEIRHHYCDAFMDGKAGERAALVIVEALG
;
A
#
# COMPACT_ATOMS: atom_id res chain seq x y z
N SER A 1 0.30 -0.19 -12.05
CA SER A 1 1.66 0.39 -11.95
C SER A 1 2.81 -0.42 -12.56
N LEU A 2 2.79 -1.76 -12.58
CA LEU A 2 3.97 -2.57 -12.93
C LEU A 2 4.68 -2.19 -14.24
N PRO A 3 3.97 -1.91 -15.36
CA PRO A 3 4.61 -1.43 -16.59
C PRO A 3 5.47 -0.18 -16.43
N HIS A 4 5.09 0.71 -15.52
CA HIS A 4 5.77 1.97 -15.28
C HIS A 4 6.92 1.85 -14.28
N TRP A 5 6.74 1.04 -13.23
CA TRP A 5 7.63 1.03 -12.05
C TRP A 5 8.54 -0.18 -11.91
N ALA A 6 8.23 -1.34 -12.49
CA ALA A 6 8.95 -2.58 -12.16
C ALA A 6 10.47 -2.47 -12.41
N GLU A 7 10.88 -1.96 -13.57
CA GLU A 7 12.30 -1.77 -13.89
C GLU A 7 12.95 -0.72 -12.99
N LYS A 8 12.29 0.42 -12.78
CA LYS A 8 12.76 1.52 -11.96
C LYS A 8 13.04 1.07 -10.52
N LEU A 9 12.08 0.36 -9.92
CA LEU A 9 12.19 -0.21 -8.57
C LEU A 9 13.25 -1.32 -8.52
N GLY A 10 13.35 -2.15 -9.57
CA GLY A 10 14.41 -3.16 -9.68
C GLY A 10 15.82 -2.56 -9.58
N ARG A 11 16.04 -1.37 -10.14
CA ARG A 11 17.32 -0.64 -10.06
C ARG A 11 17.62 -0.09 -8.66
N LEU A 12 16.60 0.15 -7.83
CA LEU A 12 16.77 0.58 -6.43
C LEU A 12 17.23 -0.56 -5.50
N SER A 13 17.18 -1.82 -5.94
CA SER A 13 17.56 -2.98 -5.11
C SER A 13 19.04 -3.01 -4.68
N GLY A 14 19.89 -2.14 -5.24
CA GLY A 14 21.26 -1.92 -4.75
C GLY A 14 21.36 -1.01 -3.54
N ASP A 15 20.36 -0.13 -3.35
CA ASP A 15 20.32 0.90 -2.31
C ASP A 15 19.41 0.45 -1.14
N VAL A 16 18.38 -0.35 -1.43
CA VAL A 16 17.37 -0.81 -0.46
C VAL A 16 17.00 -2.28 -0.62
N ASN A 17 16.53 -2.89 0.47
CA ASN A 17 15.89 -4.20 0.44
C ASN A 17 14.44 -4.06 -0.06
N LEU A 18 14.19 -4.46 -1.30
CA LEU A 18 12.86 -4.39 -1.90
C LEU A 18 12.17 -5.76 -1.90
N MET A 19 11.02 -5.86 -1.23
CA MET A 19 10.12 -7.01 -1.29
C MET A 19 8.82 -6.64 -2.00
N CYS A 20 8.53 -7.29 -3.12
CA CYS A 20 7.31 -7.03 -3.89
C CYS A 20 6.20 -8.03 -3.52
N LYS A 21 5.09 -7.54 -2.97
CA LYS A 21 3.87 -8.33 -2.81
C LYS A 21 2.97 -8.15 -4.02
N LEU A 22 2.74 -9.22 -4.78
CA LEU A 22 1.84 -9.23 -5.93
C LEU A 22 0.39 -9.50 -5.49
N HIS A 23 -0.56 -8.93 -6.22
CA HIS A 23 -1.97 -9.27 -6.07
C HIS A 23 -2.24 -10.65 -6.70
N HIS A 24 -3.16 -11.42 -6.13
CA HIS A 24 -3.49 -12.76 -6.64
C HIS A 24 -3.94 -12.70 -8.10
N GLY A 25 -4.76 -11.71 -8.48
CA GLY A 25 -5.18 -11.47 -9.85
C GLY A 25 -4.01 -11.27 -10.81
N THR A 26 -2.97 -10.52 -10.42
CA THR A 26 -1.76 -10.36 -11.24
C THR A 26 -1.04 -11.68 -11.51
N CYS A 27 -1.16 -12.66 -10.61
CA CYS A 27 -0.54 -13.96 -10.77
C CYS A 27 -1.39 -14.96 -11.57
N SER A 28 -2.72 -14.84 -11.54
CA SER A 28 -3.64 -15.85 -12.08
C SER A 28 -4.38 -15.43 -13.35
N HIS A 29 -4.55 -14.14 -13.60
CA HIS A 29 -5.33 -13.64 -14.71
C HIS A 29 -4.51 -13.61 -16.02
N PRO A 30 -5.00 -14.21 -17.12
CA PRO A 30 -4.30 -14.19 -18.40
C PRO A 30 -4.00 -12.78 -18.93
N GLU A 31 -4.89 -11.83 -18.71
CA GLU A 31 -4.73 -10.43 -19.12
C GLU A 31 -3.58 -9.72 -18.39
N GLU A 32 -3.18 -10.21 -17.21
CA GLU A 32 -2.06 -9.67 -16.42
C GLU A 32 -0.71 -10.33 -16.71
N ALA A 33 -0.65 -11.27 -17.67
CA ALA A 33 0.56 -12.03 -17.96
C ALA A 33 1.77 -11.14 -18.31
N ALA A 34 1.53 -10.02 -19.02
CA ALA A 34 2.58 -9.04 -19.32
C ALA A 34 3.09 -8.33 -18.06
N SER A 35 2.20 -7.88 -17.17
CA SER A 35 2.55 -7.28 -15.88
C SER A 35 3.37 -8.26 -15.03
N LEU A 36 2.93 -9.52 -14.96
CA LEU A 36 3.63 -10.57 -14.23
C LEU A 36 5.03 -10.83 -14.80
N ALA A 37 5.18 -10.84 -16.13
CA ALA A 37 6.48 -11.01 -16.78
C ALA A 37 7.45 -9.88 -16.41
N LEU A 38 6.97 -8.63 -16.37
CA LEU A 38 7.77 -7.49 -15.94
C LEU A 38 8.19 -7.58 -14.47
N ALA A 39 7.26 -7.93 -13.58
CA ALA A 39 7.58 -8.17 -12.17
C ALA A 39 8.64 -9.27 -12.02
N ARG A 40 8.48 -10.39 -12.75
CA ARG A 40 9.44 -11.51 -12.74
C ARG A 40 10.83 -11.11 -13.21
N ARG A 41 10.89 -10.26 -14.25
CA ARG A 41 12.14 -9.79 -14.85
C ARG A 41 12.92 -8.83 -13.95
N HIS A 42 12.23 -7.91 -13.29
CA HIS A 42 12.91 -6.78 -12.63
C HIS A 42 12.90 -6.82 -11.10
N LEU A 43 11.92 -7.46 -10.46
CA LEU A 43 11.75 -7.42 -9.00
C LEU A 43 12.18 -8.76 -8.39
N LYS A 44 13.42 -8.91 -7.93
CA LYS A 44 13.98 -10.24 -7.57
C LYS A 44 13.22 -10.94 -6.44
N GLN A 45 12.92 -10.23 -5.35
CA GLN A 45 12.22 -10.77 -4.19
C GLN A 45 10.73 -10.48 -4.30
N ARG A 46 9.91 -11.54 -4.40
CA ARG A 46 8.47 -11.42 -4.62
C ARG A 46 7.70 -12.46 -3.80
N THR A 47 6.49 -12.12 -3.41
CA THR A 47 5.50 -13.07 -2.92
C THR A 47 4.10 -12.67 -3.37
N ASP A 48 3.23 -13.64 -3.53
CA ASP A 48 1.78 -13.46 -3.75
C ASP A 48 0.95 -14.03 -2.59
N SER A 49 1.62 -14.63 -1.59
CA SER A 49 0.96 -15.26 -0.45
C SER A 49 0.44 -14.22 0.53
N ALA A 50 -0.87 -14.24 0.75
CA ALA A 50 -1.51 -13.43 1.79
C ALA A 50 -0.98 -13.73 3.21
N ARG A 51 -0.41 -14.93 3.44
CA ARG A 51 0.15 -15.31 4.74
C ARG A 51 1.36 -14.47 5.15
N HIS A 52 2.08 -13.92 4.17
CA HIS A 52 3.27 -13.13 4.44
C HIS A 52 2.96 -11.65 4.69
N THR A 53 1.75 -11.18 4.36
CA THR A 53 1.40 -9.75 4.35
C THR A 53 1.73 -9.06 5.68
N LEU A 54 1.20 -9.55 6.80
CA LEU A 54 1.42 -8.92 8.11
C LEU A 54 2.88 -9.00 8.57
N ALA A 55 3.54 -10.13 8.31
CA ALA A 55 4.95 -10.32 8.67
C ALA A 55 5.88 -9.38 7.89
N LEU A 56 5.61 -9.21 6.59
CA LEU A 56 6.34 -8.27 5.74
C LEU A 56 6.09 -6.83 6.18
N LEU A 57 4.83 -6.49 6.47
CA LEU A 57 4.45 -5.15 6.90
C LEU A 57 5.14 -4.79 8.23
N ALA A 58 5.18 -5.73 9.18
CA ALA A 58 5.89 -5.54 10.45
C ALA A 58 7.38 -5.21 10.26
N LYS A 59 8.04 -5.81 9.25
CA LYS A 59 9.46 -5.61 8.94
C LYS A 59 9.77 -4.45 8.01
N ALA A 60 8.78 -3.93 7.29
CA ALA A 60 8.98 -2.84 6.36
C ALA A 60 9.18 -1.51 7.08
N ASP A 61 10.15 -0.73 6.62
CA ASP A 61 10.31 0.69 6.98
C ASP A 61 9.35 1.57 6.17
N TYR A 62 9.15 1.21 4.90
CA TYR A 62 8.31 1.91 3.93
C TYR A 62 7.40 0.95 3.19
N VAL A 63 6.21 1.42 2.84
CA VAL A 63 5.26 0.73 1.97
C VAL A 63 5.07 1.59 0.71
N LEU A 64 5.39 1.01 -0.44
CA LEU A 64 5.14 1.62 -1.74
C LEU A 64 3.86 1.03 -2.34
N THR A 65 2.91 1.87 -2.72
CA THR A 65 1.64 1.42 -3.30
C THR A 65 1.12 2.40 -4.32
N ASP A 66 0.29 1.96 -5.25
CA ASP A 66 -0.24 2.77 -6.35
C ASP A 66 -1.73 3.06 -6.13
N ASN A 67 -2.59 2.06 -6.35
CA ASN A 67 -4.02 2.12 -6.16
C ASN A 67 -4.63 0.96 -5.39
N SER A 68 -3.88 0.45 -4.41
CA SER A 68 -4.35 -0.65 -3.58
C SER A 68 -5.07 -0.16 -2.34
N GLY A 69 -6.16 -0.84 -1.96
CA GLY A 69 -6.76 -0.71 -0.61
C GLY A 69 -5.82 -1.14 0.53
N PHE A 70 -4.65 -1.70 0.21
CA PHE A 70 -3.60 -2.01 1.19
C PHE A 70 -3.09 -0.77 1.95
N ILE A 71 -3.43 0.44 1.50
CA ILE A 71 -3.17 1.68 2.25
C ILE A 71 -3.71 1.63 3.68
N PHE A 72 -4.88 1.02 3.90
CA PHE A 72 -5.51 0.96 5.22
C PHE A 72 -4.75 0.05 6.17
N ASP A 73 -4.30 -1.13 5.71
CA ASP A 73 -3.50 -2.05 6.52
C ASP A 73 -2.18 -1.40 6.96
N ALA A 74 -1.52 -0.70 6.04
CA ALA A 74 -0.26 -0.03 6.30
C ALA A 74 -0.42 1.17 7.23
N ILE A 75 -1.48 1.96 7.10
CA ILE A 75 -1.81 3.05 8.04
C ILE A 75 -2.17 2.49 9.42
N HIS A 76 -2.95 1.41 9.47
CA HIS A 76 -3.33 0.78 10.74
C HIS A 76 -2.11 0.38 11.57
N VAL A 77 -1.04 -0.11 10.94
CA VAL A 77 0.21 -0.47 11.64
C VAL A 77 1.30 0.60 11.56
N ASP A 78 0.90 1.86 11.31
CA ASP A 78 1.73 3.06 11.40
C ASP A 78 2.97 3.07 10.48
N LYS A 79 2.81 2.59 9.25
CA LYS A 79 3.91 2.55 8.29
C LYS A 79 4.01 3.84 7.51
N ARG A 80 5.23 4.16 7.05
CA ARG A 80 5.48 5.24 6.11
C ARG A 80 5.04 4.80 4.73
N LEU A 81 3.98 5.42 4.19
CA LEU A 81 3.45 5.10 2.88
C LEU A 81 3.87 6.13 1.84
N ILE A 82 4.31 5.65 0.67
CA ILE A 82 4.56 6.47 -0.51
C ILE A 82 3.67 5.97 -1.64
N LEU A 83 2.97 6.90 -2.28
CA LEU A 83 2.17 6.61 -3.47
C LEU A 83 3.06 6.63 -4.72
N LEU A 84 2.94 5.60 -5.54
CA LEU A 84 3.60 5.49 -6.83
C LEU A 84 2.62 5.91 -7.92
N ASP A 85 2.84 7.09 -8.49
CA ASP A 85 2.01 7.60 -9.58
C ASP A 85 2.46 7.06 -10.94
N PHE A 86 1.56 7.04 -11.92
CA PHE A 86 1.91 6.73 -13.30
C PHE A 86 0.94 7.41 -14.28
N PRO A 87 1.36 7.68 -15.52
CA PRO A 87 0.47 8.27 -16.54
C PRO A 87 -0.82 7.45 -16.71
N GLY A 88 -1.97 8.12 -16.57
CA GLY A 88 -3.29 7.50 -16.61
C GLY A 88 -3.85 7.08 -15.24
N MET A 89 -3.14 7.34 -14.13
CA MET A 89 -3.63 7.07 -12.78
C MET A 89 -4.91 7.87 -12.45
N THR A 90 -4.92 9.17 -12.74
CA THR A 90 -6.08 10.04 -12.48
C THR A 90 -7.34 9.53 -13.20
N GLU A 91 -7.19 9.12 -14.46
CA GLU A 91 -8.28 8.56 -15.27
C GLU A 91 -8.82 7.23 -14.70
N LEU A 92 -7.94 6.41 -14.09
CA LEU A 92 -8.34 5.19 -13.38
C LEU A 92 -9.12 5.49 -12.08
N LEU A 93 -8.84 6.62 -11.44
CA LEU A 93 -9.47 7.05 -10.20
C LEU A 93 -10.81 7.76 -10.44
N ASP A 94 -10.94 8.51 -11.54
CA ASP A 94 -12.13 9.32 -11.86
C ASP A 94 -13.31 8.52 -12.45
N GLY A 95 -13.07 7.33 -12.99
CA GLY A 95 -13.99 6.70 -13.96
C GLY A 95 -15.13 5.81 -13.44
N GLU A 96 -15.62 5.93 -12.20
CA GLU A 96 -16.59 4.97 -11.56
C GLU A 96 -16.16 3.47 -11.61
N LYS A 97 -14.94 3.18 -12.09
CA LYS A 97 -14.36 1.82 -12.15
C LYS A 97 -13.71 1.40 -10.83
N SER A 98 -13.57 2.35 -9.92
CA SER A 98 -13.10 2.15 -8.55
C SER A 98 -14.32 2.22 -7.62
N TYR A 99 -14.35 1.40 -6.56
CA TYR A 99 -15.38 1.47 -5.52
C TYR A 99 -15.28 2.73 -4.64
N SER A 100 -14.36 3.65 -4.96
CA SER A 100 -14.14 4.91 -4.26
C SER A 100 -14.82 6.09 -4.95
N THR A 101 -15.39 6.98 -4.15
CA THR A 101 -15.95 8.28 -4.54
C THR A 101 -15.00 9.40 -4.10
N ALA A 102 -15.23 10.63 -4.54
CA ALA A 102 -14.45 11.80 -4.11
C ALA A 102 -14.44 11.99 -2.58
N GLU A 103 -15.47 11.51 -1.87
CA GLU A 103 -15.57 11.59 -0.41
C GLU A 103 -15.03 10.34 0.31
N SER A 104 -14.59 9.33 -0.43
CA SER A 104 -14.11 8.09 0.17
C SER A 104 -12.81 8.29 0.94
N ALA A 105 -12.65 7.50 2.01
CA ALA A 105 -11.53 7.61 2.93
C ALA A 105 -10.16 7.48 2.24
N ASP A 106 -10.07 6.64 1.21
CA ASP A 106 -8.87 6.45 0.43
C ASP A 106 -8.47 7.69 -0.37
N GLN A 107 -9.43 8.48 -0.88
CA GLN A 107 -9.13 9.77 -1.53
C GLN A 107 -8.59 10.79 -0.54
N ARG A 108 -9.20 10.89 0.65
CA ARG A 108 -8.68 11.73 1.75
C ARG A 108 -7.27 11.33 2.19
N ILE A 109 -7.00 10.02 2.23
CA ILE A 109 -5.65 9.49 2.51
C ILE A 109 -4.67 9.93 1.42
N ARG A 110 -5.06 9.82 0.14
CA ARG A 110 -4.21 10.22 -1.00
C ARG A 110 -3.80 11.68 -0.99
N GLU A 111 -4.67 12.57 -0.50
CA GLU A 111 -4.36 14.00 -0.34
C GLU A 111 -3.27 14.27 0.73
N ILE A 112 -3.00 13.30 1.60
CA ILE A 112 -2.01 13.43 2.67
C ILE A 112 -0.70 12.72 2.30
N LEU A 113 -0.80 11.57 1.64
CA LEU A 113 0.36 10.73 1.35
C LEU A 113 1.31 11.41 0.35
N PRO A 114 2.62 11.32 0.55
CA PRO A 114 3.57 11.77 -0.44
C PRO A 114 3.49 10.90 -1.71
N VAL A 115 3.58 11.55 -2.86
CA VAL A 115 3.46 10.92 -4.17
C VAL A 115 4.82 11.01 -4.88
N ALA A 116 5.29 9.88 -5.41
CA ALA A 116 6.44 9.81 -6.30
C ALA A 116 5.96 9.62 -7.74
N HIS A 117 6.37 10.53 -8.62
CA HIS A 117 6.12 10.44 -10.07
C HIS A 117 7.32 9.81 -10.81
N ASP A 118 8.51 9.89 -10.21
CA ASP A 118 9.72 9.28 -10.74
C ASP A 118 10.69 8.76 -9.66
N VAL A 119 11.82 8.23 -10.11
CA VAL A 119 12.82 7.61 -9.21
C VAL A 119 13.57 8.65 -8.37
N ALA A 120 13.75 9.87 -8.87
CA ALA A 120 14.43 10.92 -8.12
C ALA A 120 13.56 11.38 -6.95
N GLU A 121 12.27 11.61 -7.19
CA GLU A 121 11.31 11.91 -6.14
C GLU A 121 11.19 10.75 -5.15
N LEU A 122 11.07 9.51 -5.63
CA LEU A 122 11.02 8.34 -4.75
C LEU A 122 12.26 8.27 -3.83
N ARG A 123 13.47 8.53 -4.36
CA ARG A 123 14.69 8.57 -3.55
C ARG A 123 14.68 9.69 -2.50
N TYR A 124 14.16 10.87 -2.87
CA TYR A 124 14.00 11.96 -1.91
C TYR A 124 13.04 11.57 -0.77
N LEU A 125 11.89 10.98 -1.09
CA LEU A 125 10.90 10.55 -0.08
C LEU A 125 11.41 9.42 0.83
N LEU A 126 12.31 8.57 0.32
CA LEU A 126 12.98 7.52 1.10
C LEU A 126 14.14 8.04 1.96
N SER A 127 14.61 9.26 1.70
CA SER A 127 15.76 9.85 2.41
C SER A 127 15.37 10.35 3.81
N GLU A 128 16.37 10.48 4.70
CA GLU A 128 16.18 11.03 6.04
C GLU A 128 15.83 12.53 6.05
N VAL A 129 16.00 13.22 4.91
CA VAL A 129 15.73 14.66 4.78
C VAL A 129 14.22 14.94 4.66
N PHE A 130 13.44 13.95 4.22
CA PHE A 130 11.99 14.13 4.09
C PHE A 130 11.29 14.11 5.46
N ASP A 131 10.51 15.15 5.74
CA ASP A 131 9.79 15.30 7.01
C ASP A 131 8.55 14.38 7.08
N TRP A 132 8.79 13.15 7.53
CA TRP A 132 7.73 12.19 7.82
C TRP A 132 6.86 12.59 9.01
N GLY A 133 7.33 13.45 9.93
CA GLY A 133 6.58 13.84 11.12
C GLY A 133 5.31 14.62 10.78
N ALA A 134 5.41 15.54 9.82
CA ALA A 134 4.26 16.30 9.32
C ALA A 134 3.19 15.38 8.67
N VAL A 135 3.62 14.39 7.90
CA VAL A 135 2.73 13.41 7.26
C VAL A 135 2.06 12.51 8.29
N GLN A 136 2.83 11.96 9.23
CA GLN A 136 2.33 11.05 10.28
C GLN A 136 1.32 11.72 11.21
N THR A 137 1.51 13.00 11.52
CA THR A 137 0.55 13.77 12.33
C THR A 137 -0.83 13.78 11.67
N ARG A 138 -0.90 14.06 10.36
CA ARG A 138 -2.16 14.07 9.60
C ARG A 138 -2.76 12.66 9.44
N LEU A 139 -1.93 11.64 9.25
CA LEU A 139 -2.40 10.25 9.14
C LEU A 139 -2.92 9.68 10.46
N THR A 140 -2.45 10.17 11.61
CA THR A 140 -2.90 9.70 12.92
C THR A 140 -4.40 9.94 13.11
N GLU A 141 -4.91 11.10 12.67
CA GLU A 141 -6.34 11.42 12.71
C GLU A 141 -7.17 10.44 11.87
N ILE A 142 -6.70 10.14 10.66
CA ILE A 142 -7.34 9.17 9.76
C ILE A 142 -7.29 7.76 10.38
N ARG A 143 -6.16 7.36 10.94
CA ARG A 143 -5.97 6.04 11.55
C ARG A 143 -6.95 5.81 12.69
N HIS A 144 -7.17 6.81 13.55
CA HIS A 144 -8.17 6.70 14.62
C HIS A 144 -9.61 6.61 14.12
N HIS A 145 -9.90 7.22 12.97
CA HIS A 145 -11.26 7.28 12.43
C HIS A 145 -11.63 6.06 11.56
N TYR A 146 -10.69 5.56 10.76
CA TYR A 146 -10.95 4.53 9.74
C TYR A 146 -10.36 3.16 10.06
N CYS A 147 -9.49 3.06 11.07
CA CYS A 147 -8.99 1.77 11.55
C CYS A 147 -9.66 1.38 12.87
N ASP A 148 -9.29 0.22 13.43
CA ASP A 148 -9.81 -0.25 14.74
C ASP A 148 -9.64 0.83 15.80
N ALA A 149 -10.71 1.50 16.20
CA ALA A 149 -10.67 2.68 17.07
C ALA A 149 -9.94 2.42 18.41
N PHE A 150 -9.93 1.17 18.87
CA PHE A 150 -9.26 0.77 20.11
C PHE A 150 -7.74 0.61 19.96
N MET A 151 -7.27 0.22 18.76
CA MET A 151 -5.85 0.04 18.44
C MET A 151 -5.08 -0.84 19.46
N ASP A 152 -5.77 -1.72 20.18
CA ASP A 152 -5.25 -2.47 21.33
C ASP A 152 -4.85 -3.91 20.98
N GLY A 153 -4.94 -4.28 19.70
CA GLY A 153 -4.67 -5.63 19.21
C GLY A 153 -5.74 -6.66 19.56
N LYS A 154 -6.89 -6.24 20.11
CA LYS A 154 -7.97 -7.15 20.55
C LYS A 154 -9.17 -7.17 19.61
N ALA A 155 -9.05 -6.65 18.39
CA ALA A 155 -10.14 -6.64 17.41
C ALA A 155 -10.71 -8.05 17.17
N GLY A 156 -9.85 -9.07 17.08
CA GLY A 156 -10.27 -10.46 16.91
C GLY A 156 -11.00 -11.04 18.13
N GLU A 157 -10.56 -10.70 19.34
CA GLU A 157 -11.23 -11.10 20.59
C GLU A 157 -12.63 -10.47 20.67
N ARG A 158 -12.74 -9.16 20.42
CA ARG A 158 -14.03 -8.45 20.36
C ARG A 158 -14.98 -9.06 19.34
N ALA A 159 -14.50 -9.35 18.13
CA ALA A 159 -15.32 -9.98 17.11
C ALA A 159 -15.80 -11.37 17.53
N ALA A 160 -14.93 -12.18 18.15
CA ALA A 160 -15.29 -13.50 18.64
C ALA A 160 -16.36 -13.44 19.75
N LEU A 161 -16.24 -12.50 20.70
CA LEU A 161 -17.23 -12.30 21.76
C LEU A 161 -18.61 -11.98 21.19
N VAL A 162 -18.70 -11.05 20.23
CA VAL A 162 -19.98 -10.68 19.59
C VAL A 162 -20.60 -11.86 18.84
N ILE A 163 -19.79 -12.67 18.15
CA ILE A 163 -20.29 -13.87 17.46
C ILE A 163 -20.84 -14.88 18.46
N VAL A 164 -20.13 -15.14 19.56
CA VAL A 164 -20.57 -16.07 20.61
C VAL A 164 -21.87 -15.58 21.25
N GLU A 165 -21.97 -14.29 21.57
CA GLU A 165 -23.18 -13.68 22.13
C GLU A 165 -24.38 -13.77 21.18
N ALA A 166 -24.19 -13.62 19.87
CA ALA A 166 -25.26 -13.71 18.89
C ALA A 166 -25.76 -15.15 18.65
N LEU A 167 -25.02 -16.17 19.07
CA LEU A 167 -25.35 -17.58 18.92
C LEU A 167 -25.95 -18.20 20.20
N GLY A 168 -25.93 -17.48 21.32
CA GLY A 168 -26.52 -17.88 22.62
C GLY A 168 -27.95 -17.37 22.80
#